data_AF-A0A850BRP7-F1
#
_entry.id   AF-A0A850BRP7-F1
#
_cell.length_a   1.000
_cell.length_b   1.000
_cell.length_c   1.000
_cell.angle_alpha   90.00
_cell.angle_beta   90.00
_cell.angle_gamma   90.00
#
_symmetry.space_group_name_H-M   'P 1'
#
loop_
_entity.id
_entity.type
_entity.pdbx_description
1 polymer ?
#
loop_
_entity_poly.entity_id
_entity_poly.type
_entity_poly.pdbx_seq_one_letter_code
_entity_poly.pdbx_strand_id
1 'polypeptide(L)'
;MRHASSLFLLPLFVLAGCGSSNGGGGNTDFRCPEDIAPAENSAFCEAVALDANCDIVTSAQRHQVCGVPLPKPMNELERSANVEKYAGSGPPDRSCFEPAGYPAAPGTPSMVTMTGVAEIFSHGCASTNLTIEVWTVKRTGGADDGDLGTLIGSPVTTPSDCTAESLATDEEDCGTRYECNYTYPGVPTETELVIRTDGDMWAPLYEYNIFIRNESVQGGMWTHNVRALAQDDYGVISQVALGAPITAGHGALAGEVHDCGDVRLVNAIVDVNVSKAVTTYFTNDEDHPLPELQARATSTLGLYSSMDIEAGPVSVGAVGLVNGTVTTVGFFQARIFPDAVTSVTFRGLPPFLLQK
;
A
#
# COMPACT_ATOMS: atom_id res chain seq x y z
N MET A 1 -13.96 -44.38 -48.73
CA MET A 1 -12.85 -43.45 -49.01
C MET A 1 -12.05 -43.36 -47.70
N ARG A 2 -11.06 -44.20 -47.40
CA ARG A 2 -9.70 -44.38 -47.97
C ARG A 2 -8.88 -43.08 -48.05
N HIS A 3 -8.07 -42.84 -47.01
CA HIS A 3 -6.65 -42.41 -46.92
C HIS A 3 -6.45 -41.79 -45.52
N ALA A 4 -5.71 -42.33 -44.54
CA ALA A 4 -4.38 -42.96 -44.46
C ALA A 4 -3.21 -42.02 -44.76
N SER A 5 -2.31 -41.91 -43.76
CA SER A 5 -0.91 -41.43 -43.80
C SER A 5 -0.71 -39.91 -43.82
N SER A 6 0.28 -39.28 -43.18
CA SER A 6 1.60 -39.73 -42.69
C SER A 6 2.12 -38.84 -41.56
N LEU A 7 2.84 -39.46 -40.60
CA LEU A 7 3.89 -38.85 -39.79
C LEU A 7 5.02 -38.32 -40.69
N PHE A 8 5.56 -37.13 -40.38
CA PHE A 8 6.91 -36.76 -40.80
C PHE A 8 7.65 -36.06 -39.65
N LEU A 9 8.70 -36.71 -39.17
CA LEU A 9 9.78 -36.11 -38.39
C LEU A 9 10.56 -35.13 -39.29
N LEU A 10 11.00 -34.01 -38.73
CA LEU A 10 12.14 -33.24 -39.25
C LEU A 10 13.17 -32.98 -38.14
N PRO A 11 14.46 -32.95 -38.48
CA PRO A 11 15.55 -33.13 -37.53
C PRO A 11 16.07 -31.83 -36.94
N LEU A 12 16.61 -31.98 -35.73
CA LEU A 12 17.52 -31.10 -35.03
C LEU A 12 18.72 -30.73 -35.93
N PHE A 13 18.98 -29.43 -36.11
CA PHE A 13 20.28 -28.94 -36.55
C PHE A 13 20.92 -28.11 -35.44
N VAL A 14 22.02 -28.65 -34.91
CA VAL A 14 22.96 -27.98 -34.02
C VAL A 14 23.86 -27.10 -34.89
N LEU A 15 23.83 -25.79 -34.69
CA LEU A 15 24.84 -24.87 -35.20
C LEU A 15 25.69 -24.40 -34.02
N ALA A 16 26.90 -24.94 -33.96
CA ALA A 16 28.00 -24.42 -33.16
C ALA A 16 28.58 -23.18 -33.87
N GLY A 17 28.43 -22.01 -33.25
CA GLY A 17 29.09 -20.77 -33.66
C GLY A 17 30.02 -20.30 -32.55
N CYS A 18 31.32 -20.58 -32.69
CA CYS A 18 32.37 -19.91 -31.94
C CYS A 18 32.61 -18.54 -32.56
N GLY A 19 32.39 -17.47 -31.79
CA GLY A 19 32.70 -16.10 -32.19
C GLY A 19 33.23 -15.31 -30.99
N SER A 20 34.55 -15.38 -30.77
CA SER A 20 35.27 -14.45 -29.88
C SER A 20 35.29 -13.06 -30.49
N SER A 21 34.70 -12.09 -29.80
CA SER A 21 34.98 -10.67 -30.01
C SER A 21 35.11 -9.98 -28.64
N ASN A 22 36.34 -9.63 -28.29
CA ASN A 22 36.65 -8.71 -27.19
C ASN A 22 36.07 -7.33 -27.53
N GLY A 23 35.03 -6.93 -26.81
CA GLY A 23 34.52 -5.56 -26.77
C GLY A 23 34.40 -5.15 -25.32
N GLY A 24 35.46 -4.52 -24.79
CA GLY A 24 35.43 -3.88 -23.48
C GLY A 24 34.49 -2.67 -23.52
N GLY A 25 33.27 -2.88 -23.06
CA GLY A 25 32.39 -1.83 -22.55
C GLY A 25 32.39 -1.93 -21.04
N GLY A 26 32.81 -0.88 -20.34
CA GLY A 26 32.83 -0.84 -18.88
C GLY A 26 31.42 -1.03 -18.33
N ASN A 27 31.08 -2.28 -17.99
CA ASN A 27 29.92 -2.56 -17.17
C ASN A 27 30.34 -2.19 -15.75
N THR A 28 29.75 -1.13 -15.21
CA THR A 28 29.79 -0.93 -13.76
C THR A 28 28.97 -2.08 -13.18
N ASP A 29 29.72 -3.10 -12.75
CA ASP A 29 29.25 -4.37 -12.23
C ASP A 29 28.47 -4.09 -10.93
N PHE A 30 27.21 -3.66 -11.07
CA PHE A 30 26.35 -3.42 -9.92
C PHE A 30 26.04 -4.77 -9.27
N ARG A 31 26.55 -4.96 -8.06
CA ARG A 31 26.41 -6.18 -7.27
C ARG A 31 25.47 -5.86 -6.12
N CYS A 32 24.18 -5.96 -6.39
CA CYS A 32 23.18 -6.08 -5.33
C CYS A 32 23.58 -7.24 -4.38
N PRO A 33 23.32 -7.26 -3.06
CA PRO A 33 22.92 -6.21 -2.09
C PRO A 33 24.08 -5.37 -1.53
N GLU A 34 25.35 -5.69 -1.83
CA GLU A 34 26.53 -5.00 -1.26
C GLU A 34 26.58 -3.50 -1.60
N ASP A 35 25.94 -3.10 -2.71
CA ASP A 35 25.85 -1.72 -3.19
C ASP A 35 24.60 -0.95 -2.72
N ILE A 36 23.70 -1.58 -1.93
CA ILE A 36 22.44 -0.96 -1.47
C ILE A 36 22.50 -0.69 0.03
N ALA A 37 22.62 0.59 0.40
CA ALA A 37 22.73 0.99 1.80
C ALA A 37 21.36 0.98 2.51
N PRO A 38 21.24 0.45 3.74
CA PRO A 38 20.05 0.66 4.54
C PRO A 38 19.84 2.16 4.82
N ALA A 39 18.60 2.62 4.72
CA ALA A 39 18.24 3.98 5.12
C ALA A 39 18.40 4.17 6.64
N GLU A 40 18.62 5.40 7.08
CA GLU A 40 18.63 5.73 8.51
C GLU A 40 17.29 5.32 9.16
N ASN A 41 17.32 4.97 10.45
CA ASN A 41 16.16 4.50 11.21
C ASN A 41 15.53 3.18 10.72
N SER A 42 16.31 2.34 10.03
CA SER A 42 15.91 0.98 9.62
C SER A 42 16.26 -0.12 10.64
N ALA A 43 16.63 0.22 11.88
CA ALA A 43 17.09 -0.77 12.86
C ALA A 43 16.00 -1.82 13.23
N PHE A 44 14.73 -1.45 13.14
CA PHE A 44 13.60 -2.38 13.34
C PHE A 44 13.58 -3.50 12.30
N CYS A 45 14.20 -3.31 11.13
CA CYS A 45 14.29 -4.33 10.09
C CYS A 45 15.00 -5.59 10.56
N GLU A 46 15.79 -5.57 11.65
CA GLU A 46 16.40 -6.79 12.21
C GLU A 46 15.37 -7.86 12.62
N ALA A 47 14.12 -7.48 12.87
CA ALA A 47 13.02 -8.41 13.15
C ALA A 47 12.40 -9.02 11.88
N VAL A 48 12.51 -8.35 10.74
CA VAL A 48 11.77 -8.62 9.49
C VAL A 48 12.66 -8.57 8.25
N ALA A 49 13.97 -8.80 8.42
CA ALA A 49 14.95 -8.57 7.36
C ALA A 49 14.68 -9.48 6.16
N LEU A 50 14.46 -8.87 5.01
CA LEU A 50 14.39 -9.55 3.72
C LEU A 50 15.62 -9.18 2.90
N ASP A 51 16.10 -10.13 2.10
CA ASP A 51 17.09 -9.83 1.08
C ASP A 51 16.45 -8.98 -0.03
N ALA A 52 17.18 -7.96 -0.50
CA ALA A 52 16.72 -7.16 -1.62
C ALA A 52 16.60 -8.02 -2.88
N ASN A 53 15.46 -7.95 -3.57
CA ASN A 53 15.25 -8.65 -4.81
C ASN A 53 16.05 -7.97 -5.94
N CYS A 54 17.24 -8.50 -6.24
CA CYS A 54 18.16 -7.92 -7.19
C CYS A 54 17.66 -7.93 -8.65
N ASP A 55 16.66 -8.73 -8.99
CA ASP A 55 16.11 -8.80 -10.34
C ASP A 55 15.32 -7.54 -10.71
N ILE A 56 14.84 -6.79 -9.71
CA ILE A 56 14.08 -5.54 -9.91
C ILE A 56 14.89 -4.28 -9.59
N VAL A 57 16.14 -4.42 -9.15
CA VAL A 57 16.98 -3.27 -8.77
C VAL A 57 17.64 -2.66 -9.99
N THR A 58 17.56 -1.33 -10.06
CA THR A 58 18.19 -0.49 -11.07
C THR A 58 19.32 0.34 -10.46
N SER A 59 20.11 1.00 -11.31
CA SER A 59 21.19 1.89 -10.85
C SER A 59 20.70 3.10 -10.05
N ALA A 60 19.41 3.43 -10.10
CA ALA A 60 18.81 4.51 -9.31
C ALA A 60 18.54 4.10 -7.86
N GLN A 61 18.34 2.80 -7.59
CA GLN A 61 18.03 2.28 -6.26
C GLN A 61 19.33 1.99 -5.51
N ARG A 62 19.72 2.94 -4.66
CA ARG A 62 20.95 2.87 -3.84
C ARG A 62 20.65 2.77 -2.35
N HIS A 63 19.37 2.81 -1.98
CA HIS A 63 18.89 2.73 -0.61
C HIS A 63 17.89 1.59 -0.46
N GLN A 64 17.71 1.11 0.77
CA GLN A 64 16.67 0.15 1.07
C GLN A 64 16.06 0.34 2.45
N VAL A 65 14.83 -0.16 2.60
CA VAL A 65 14.16 -0.36 3.88
C VAL A 65 13.74 -1.82 3.95
N CYS A 66 14.33 -2.58 4.86
CA CYS A 66 14.05 -4.00 5.10
C CYS A 66 13.99 -4.86 3.81
N GLY A 67 14.91 -4.66 2.87
CA GLY A 67 14.92 -5.38 1.58
C GLY A 67 14.11 -4.74 0.45
N VAL A 68 13.39 -3.64 0.68
CA VAL A 68 12.70 -2.89 -0.38
C VAL A 68 13.66 -1.87 -1.01
N PRO A 69 14.04 -2.03 -2.29
CA PRO A 69 15.00 -1.14 -2.95
C PRO A 69 14.34 0.18 -3.38
N LEU A 70 14.93 1.31 -2.97
CA LEU A 70 14.37 2.65 -3.16
C LEU A 70 15.40 3.62 -3.77
N PRO A 71 14.98 4.53 -4.67
CA PRO A 71 15.83 5.61 -5.12
C PRO A 71 16.02 6.66 -4.01
N LYS A 72 17.06 7.49 -4.16
CA LYS A 72 17.28 8.62 -3.24
C LYS A 72 16.23 9.72 -3.49
N PRO A 73 15.55 10.23 -2.44
CA PRO A 73 14.68 11.40 -2.57
C PRO A 73 15.45 12.66 -2.98
N MET A 74 14.82 13.49 -3.82
CA MET A 74 15.44 14.70 -4.39
C MET A 74 15.27 15.94 -3.49
N ASN A 75 14.21 15.97 -2.70
CA ASN A 75 13.84 17.09 -1.84
C ASN A 75 13.77 16.63 -0.38
N GLU A 76 13.90 17.60 0.54
CA GLU A 76 13.69 17.38 1.97
C GLU A 76 12.23 16.99 2.24
N LEU A 77 12.06 16.10 3.22
CA LEU A 77 10.78 15.64 3.69
C LEU A 77 10.07 16.78 4.43
N GLU A 78 8.79 16.99 4.13
CA GLU A 78 8.00 18.06 4.72
C GLU A 78 6.64 17.53 5.20
N ARG A 79 6.09 18.18 6.24
CA ARG A 79 4.70 17.97 6.65
C ARG A 79 3.76 18.72 5.73
N SER A 80 2.67 18.07 5.34
CA SER A 80 1.56 18.77 4.69
C SER A 80 0.90 19.75 5.66
N ALA A 81 0.65 20.98 5.22
CA ALA A 81 0.22 22.06 6.11
C ALA A 81 -1.19 22.61 5.81
N ASN A 82 -1.71 22.41 4.60
CA ASN A 82 -2.91 23.09 4.12
C ASN A 82 -3.98 22.13 3.57
N VAL A 83 -3.91 20.86 3.98
CA VAL A 83 -4.91 19.85 3.62
C VAL A 83 -6.03 19.80 4.65
N GLU A 84 -7.23 19.37 4.25
CA GLU A 84 -8.39 19.28 5.14
C GLU A 84 -8.17 18.25 6.25
N LYS A 85 -7.57 17.11 5.90
CA LYS A 85 -7.29 16.01 6.82
C LYS A 85 -5.79 15.77 6.94
N TYR A 86 -5.34 15.51 8.17
CA TYR A 86 -3.96 15.13 8.48
C TYR A 86 -2.91 16.19 8.11
N ALA A 87 -3.28 17.47 8.21
CA ALA A 87 -2.35 18.59 8.15
C ALA A 87 -1.63 18.78 9.50
N GLY A 88 -0.40 19.26 9.45
CA GLY A 88 0.40 19.58 10.62
C GLY A 88 1.46 20.64 10.33
N SER A 89 2.15 21.06 11.38
CA SER A 89 3.23 22.05 11.28
C SER A 89 4.51 21.53 11.92
N GLY A 90 5.62 22.23 11.64
CA GLY A 90 6.94 21.89 12.14
C GLY A 90 7.66 20.83 11.31
N PRO A 91 8.82 20.36 11.78
CA PRO A 91 9.57 19.32 11.10
C PRO A 91 8.83 17.96 11.16
N PRO A 92 9.08 17.05 10.20
CA PRO A 92 8.58 15.67 10.26
C PRO A 92 8.95 14.96 11.58
N ASP A 93 7.98 14.30 12.20
CA ASP A 93 8.18 13.49 13.40
C ASP A 93 8.54 12.05 13.03
N ARG A 94 9.76 11.64 13.37
CA ARG A 94 10.30 10.31 13.07
C ARG A 94 10.57 9.49 14.33
N SER A 95 10.10 9.98 15.48
CA SER A 95 10.44 9.41 16.79
C SER A 95 10.09 7.92 16.91
N CYS A 96 9.01 7.49 16.28
CA CYS A 96 8.56 6.10 16.26
C CYS A 96 9.43 5.12 15.45
N PHE A 97 10.41 5.60 14.68
CA PHE A 97 11.41 4.77 13.99
C PHE A 97 12.76 4.74 14.71
N GLU A 98 12.90 5.48 15.81
CA GLU A 98 14.06 5.40 16.69
C GLU A 98 13.81 4.34 17.78
N PRO A 99 14.82 3.54 18.19
CA PRO A 99 14.62 2.49 19.19
C PRO A 99 13.98 2.96 20.51
N ALA A 100 14.21 4.21 20.90
CA ALA A 100 13.62 4.79 22.10
C ALA A 100 12.13 5.16 21.93
N GLY A 101 11.65 5.33 20.70
CA GLY A 101 10.26 5.64 20.37
C GLY A 101 9.48 4.48 19.78
N TYR A 102 10.07 3.28 19.68
CA TYR A 102 9.36 2.09 19.24
C TYR A 102 8.10 1.85 20.07
N PRO A 103 6.99 1.49 19.42
CA PRO A 103 5.76 1.22 20.14
C PRO A 103 5.96 0.05 21.11
N ALA A 104 5.27 0.13 22.26
CA ALA A 104 5.19 -0.99 23.18
C ALA A 104 4.59 -2.21 22.49
N ALA A 105 5.05 -3.41 22.87
CA ALA A 105 4.51 -4.66 22.36
C ALA A 105 2.98 -4.75 22.55
N PRO A 106 2.27 -5.43 21.62
CA PRO A 106 0.85 -5.74 21.75
C PRO A 106 0.46 -6.20 23.16
N GLY A 107 -0.61 -5.61 23.67
CA GLY A 107 -1.24 -5.99 24.94
C GLY A 107 -2.08 -7.26 24.83
N THR A 108 -2.91 -7.52 25.86
CA THR A 108 -3.93 -8.58 25.77
C THR A 108 -5.11 -8.08 24.93
N PRO A 109 -5.56 -8.82 23.91
CA PRO A 109 -6.74 -8.47 23.12
C PRO A 109 -8.01 -8.35 23.97
N SER A 110 -8.83 -7.36 23.65
CA SER A 110 -10.20 -7.19 24.12
C SER A 110 -11.12 -6.94 22.92
N MET A 111 -12.40 -7.29 23.05
CA MET A 111 -13.36 -7.11 21.95
C MET A 111 -14.02 -5.74 22.04
N VAL A 112 -14.06 -5.04 20.90
CA VAL A 112 -14.65 -3.70 20.78
C VAL A 112 -15.63 -3.66 19.61
N THR A 113 -16.39 -2.57 19.56
CA THR A 113 -17.22 -2.22 18.40
C THR A 113 -16.50 -1.18 17.56
N MET A 114 -16.22 -1.49 16.31
CA MET A 114 -15.71 -0.54 15.33
C MET A 114 -16.89 0.24 14.73
N THR A 115 -16.76 1.56 14.66
CA THR A 115 -17.79 2.46 14.10
C THR A 115 -17.15 3.55 13.26
N GLY A 116 -17.88 4.13 12.33
CA GLY A 116 -17.41 5.26 11.53
C GLY A 116 -18.26 5.42 10.30
N VAL A 117 -17.69 6.06 9.28
CA VAL A 117 -18.31 6.16 7.95
C VAL A 117 -17.56 5.33 6.92
N ALA A 118 -18.26 4.95 5.86
CA ALA A 118 -17.65 4.46 4.62
C ALA A 118 -17.25 5.66 3.76
N GLU A 119 -16.00 6.08 3.90
CA GLU A 119 -15.41 7.24 3.22
C GLU A 119 -15.13 6.92 1.76
N ILE A 120 -15.65 7.75 0.85
CA ILE A 120 -15.52 7.53 -0.60
C ILE A 120 -14.17 8.07 -1.06
N PHE A 121 -13.40 7.24 -1.75
CA PHE A 121 -12.19 7.69 -2.44
C PHE A 121 -12.57 8.30 -3.79
N SER A 122 -12.24 9.58 -4.01
CA SER A 122 -12.36 10.28 -5.30
C SER A 122 -13.80 10.41 -5.83
N HIS A 123 -14.36 9.45 -6.57
CA HIS A 123 -15.70 9.58 -7.15
C HIS A 123 -16.76 8.77 -6.41
N GLY A 124 -17.95 9.36 -6.30
CA GLY A 124 -19.16 8.68 -5.82
C GLY A 124 -20.06 9.59 -5.00
N CYS A 125 -21.38 9.46 -5.18
CA CYS A 125 -22.34 10.33 -4.51
C CYS A 125 -22.79 9.77 -3.15
N ALA A 126 -22.78 8.45 -2.98
CA ALA A 126 -23.18 7.82 -1.74
C ALA A 126 -22.53 6.46 -1.57
N SER A 127 -22.03 6.14 -0.37
CA SER A 127 -21.32 4.89 -0.08
C SER A 127 -22.28 3.72 0.25
N THR A 128 -23.40 3.63 -0.47
CA THR A 128 -24.49 2.65 -0.23
C THR A 128 -24.11 1.24 -0.68
N ASN A 129 -24.70 0.23 -0.04
CA ASN A 129 -24.51 -1.19 -0.39
C ASN A 129 -23.03 -1.64 -0.42
N LEU A 130 -22.18 -1.00 0.38
CA LEU A 130 -20.79 -1.38 0.57
C LEU A 130 -20.74 -2.48 1.62
N THR A 131 -20.18 -3.62 1.26
CA THR A 131 -19.89 -4.71 2.20
C THR A 131 -18.55 -4.45 2.87
N ILE A 132 -18.51 -4.63 4.19
CA ILE A 132 -17.35 -4.44 5.05
C ILE A 132 -17.09 -5.77 5.76
N GLU A 133 -15.86 -6.25 5.68
CA GLU A 133 -15.38 -7.44 6.37
C GLU A 133 -14.09 -7.13 7.14
N VAL A 134 -13.93 -7.69 8.32
CA VAL A 134 -12.70 -7.55 9.12
C VAL A 134 -12.06 -8.91 9.29
N TRP A 135 -10.79 -9.04 8.93
CA TRP A 135 -10.06 -10.30 8.98
C TRP A 135 -8.79 -10.16 9.81
N THR A 136 -8.34 -11.24 10.45
CA THR A 136 -6.95 -11.32 10.91
C THR A 136 -6.01 -11.48 9.71
N VAL A 137 -4.74 -11.09 9.86
CA VAL A 137 -3.72 -11.32 8.82
C VAL A 137 -2.96 -12.62 9.08
N LYS A 138 -2.69 -13.42 8.03
CA LYS A 138 -1.78 -14.56 8.13
C LYS A 138 -0.33 -14.07 8.08
N ARG A 139 0.46 -14.42 9.10
CA ARG A 139 1.91 -14.18 9.16
C ARG A 139 2.67 -15.49 9.19
N THR A 140 2.87 -16.08 8.01
CA THR A 140 3.49 -17.41 7.86
C THR A 140 4.95 -17.32 7.42
N GLY A 141 5.39 -16.17 6.90
CA GLY A 141 6.68 -16.02 6.22
C GLY A 141 6.79 -16.78 4.90
N GLY A 142 5.68 -17.36 4.40
CA GLY A 142 5.62 -18.17 3.19
C GLY A 142 4.80 -17.53 2.05
N ALA A 143 4.35 -18.37 1.11
CA ALA A 143 3.58 -17.92 -0.05
C ALA A 143 2.18 -17.35 0.29
N ASP A 144 1.65 -17.71 1.45
CA ASP A 144 0.40 -17.21 2.02
C ASP A 144 0.61 -16.10 3.06
N ASP A 145 1.83 -15.57 3.18
CA ASP A 145 2.07 -14.42 4.05
C ASP A 145 1.26 -13.21 3.58
N GLY A 146 0.72 -12.47 4.55
CA GLY A 146 -0.19 -11.36 4.33
C GLY A 146 -1.60 -11.77 3.94
N ASP A 147 -1.91 -13.03 3.63
CA ASP A 147 -3.24 -13.45 3.18
C ASP A 147 -4.33 -13.31 4.28
N LEU A 148 -5.61 -13.36 3.87
CA LEU A 148 -6.75 -13.29 4.80
C LEU A 148 -6.75 -14.50 5.74
N GLY A 149 -6.79 -14.23 7.04
CA GLY A 149 -6.89 -15.21 8.10
C GLY A 149 -8.34 -15.55 8.46
N THR A 150 -8.70 -15.37 9.73
CA THR A 150 -10.05 -15.64 10.23
C THR A 150 -10.92 -14.41 10.07
N LEU A 151 -12.12 -14.58 9.51
CA LEU A 151 -13.15 -13.54 9.50
C LEU A 151 -13.60 -13.27 10.93
N ILE A 152 -13.54 -12.01 11.34
CA ILE A 152 -14.02 -11.54 12.62
C ILE A 152 -15.50 -11.21 12.49
N GLY A 153 -16.34 -11.72 13.40
CA GLY A 153 -17.76 -11.39 13.39
C GLY A 153 -18.50 -11.85 12.12
N SER A 154 -19.25 -10.95 11.50
CA SER A 154 -20.00 -11.21 10.26
C SER A 154 -19.94 -9.98 9.36
N PRO A 155 -19.99 -10.15 8.03
CA PRO A 155 -19.97 -9.02 7.11
C PRO A 155 -21.10 -8.03 7.42
N VAL A 156 -20.80 -6.74 7.33
CA VAL A 156 -21.76 -5.65 7.50
C VAL A 156 -21.91 -4.94 6.16
N THR A 157 -23.14 -4.65 5.76
CA THR A 157 -23.40 -3.89 4.53
C THR A 157 -23.98 -2.54 4.91
N THR A 158 -23.44 -1.46 4.34
CA THR A 158 -24.01 -0.11 4.53
C THR A 158 -25.44 -0.06 3.99
N PRO A 159 -26.31 0.80 4.54
CA PRO A 159 -27.69 0.92 4.08
C PRO A 159 -27.79 1.23 2.58
N SER A 160 -28.90 0.84 1.98
CA SER A 160 -29.23 1.21 0.59
C SER A 160 -29.64 2.69 0.45
N ASP A 161 -29.91 3.37 1.57
CA ASP A 161 -30.20 4.80 1.67
C ASP A 161 -29.51 5.33 2.93
N CYS A 162 -28.60 6.28 2.75
CA CYS A 162 -27.74 6.79 3.81
C CYS A 162 -28.12 8.18 4.30
N THR A 163 -29.16 8.80 3.74
CA THR A 163 -29.52 10.21 4.00
C THR A 163 -29.82 10.54 5.47
N ALA A 164 -30.19 9.55 6.29
CA ALA A 164 -30.48 9.72 7.72
C ALA A 164 -29.31 9.32 8.65
N GLU A 165 -28.36 8.53 8.16
CA GLU A 165 -27.26 7.95 8.93
C GLU A 165 -25.94 8.10 8.16
N SER A 166 -25.57 9.34 7.84
CA SER A 166 -24.37 9.64 7.07
C SER A 166 -23.67 10.90 7.56
N LEU A 167 -22.41 11.04 7.15
CA LEU A 167 -21.77 12.33 6.99
C LEU A 167 -22.11 12.88 5.61
N ALA A 168 -22.62 14.11 5.56
CA ALA A 168 -22.91 14.81 4.31
C ALA A 168 -21.84 15.86 4.04
N THR A 169 -21.26 15.83 2.85
CA THR A 169 -20.28 16.82 2.38
C THR A 169 -20.75 17.43 1.06
N ASP A 170 -20.42 18.70 0.85
CA ASP A 170 -20.66 19.34 -0.45
C ASP A 170 -19.63 18.81 -1.45
N GLU A 171 -20.10 18.42 -2.64
CA GLU A 171 -19.28 17.78 -3.66
C GLU A 171 -19.70 18.29 -5.04
N GLU A 172 -18.77 18.76 -5.87
CA GLU A 172 -19.10 19.43 -7.13
C GLU A 172 -19.92 18.53 -8.08
N ASP A 173 -19.56 17.25 -8.18
CA ASP A 173 -20.16 16.32 -9.13
C ASP A 173 -21.58 15.86 -8.75
N CYS A 174 -21.94 15.88 -7.47
CA CYS A 174 -23.21 15.34 -6.99
C CYS A 174 -24.05 16.28 -6.14
N GLY A 175 -23.56 17.49 -5.89
CA GLY A 175 -24.13 18.45 -4.96
C GLY A 175 -23.83 18.07 -3.52
N THR A 176 -24.41 16.95 -3.05
CA THR A 176 -24.18 16.44 -1.70
C THR A 176 -23.76 14.97 -1.77
N ARG A 177 -22.57 14.69 -1.24
CA ARG A 177 -22.03 13.34 -1.05
C ARG A 177 -22.46 12.80 0.32
N TYR A 178 -22.90 11.54 0.37
CA TYR A 178 -23.36 10.87 1.59
C TYR A 178 -22.47 9.66 1.94
N GLU A 179 -21.65 9.80 2.97
CA GLU A 179 -20.82 8.72 3.50
C GLU A 179 -21.58 8.01 4.62
N CYS A 180 -22.02 6.78 4.35
CA CYS A 180 -22.87 5.99 5.22
C CYS A 180 -22.15 5.60 6.51
N ASN A 181 -22.82 5.79 7.64
CA ASN A 181 -22.38 5.23 8.91
C ASN A 181 -22.42 3.69 8.88
N TYR A 182 -21.53 3.07 9.64
CA TYR A 182 -21.55 1.63 9.87
C TYR A 182 -21.21 1.30 11.33
N THR A 183 -21.52 0.07 11.73
CA THR A 183 -21.16 -0.49 13.03
C THR A 183 -20.77 -1.96 12.87
N TYR A 184 -19.59 -2.32 13.38
CA TYR A 184 -19.01 -3.66 13.26
C TYR A 184 -18.62 -4.19 14.66
N PRO A 185 -19.40 -5.11 15.24
CA PRO A 185 -19.14 -5.60 16.60
C PRO A 185 -18.05 -6.68 16.63
N GLY A 186 -17.39 -6.81 17.78
CA GLY A 186 -16.54 -7.96 18.09
C GLY A 186 -15.14 -7.91 17.47
N VAL A 187 -14.63 -6.71 17.17
CA VAL A 187 -13.29 -6.52 16.62
C VAL A 187 -12.25 -6.63 17.74
N PRO A 188 -11.23 -7.51 17.62
CA PRO A 188 -10.21 -7.63 18.64
C PRO A 188 -9.21 -6.48 18.59
N THR A 189 -8.88 -5.93 19.76
CA THR A 189 -7.72 -5.05 19.94
C THR A 189 -6.42 -5.85 19.96
N GLU A 190 -5.29 -5.15 19.91
CA GLU A 190 -3.94 -5.72 20.05
C GLU A 190 -3.65 -6.86 19.06
N THR A 191 -4.34 -6.83 17.92
CA THR A 191 -4.31 -7.86 16.87
C THR A 191 -4.11 -7.16 15.53
N GLU A 192 -3.28 -7.74 14.67
CA GLU A 192 -3.14 -7.26 13.30
C GLU A 192 -4.37 -7.65 12.46
N LEU A 193 -4.97 -6.64 11.82
CA LEU A 193 -6.19 -6.78 11.05
C LEU A 193 -6.00 -6.27 9.62
N VAL A 194 -6.86 -6.78 8.74
CA VAL A 194 -7.11 -6.24 7.40
C VAL A 194 -8.60 -6.04 7.24
N ILE A 195 -9.00 -4.88 6.74
CA ILE A 195 -10.40 -4.57 6.43
C ILE A 195 -10.58 -4.71 4.93
N ARG A 196 -11.58 -5.49 4.52
CA ARG A 196 -11.98 -5.59 3.12
C ARG A 196 -13.29 -4.84 2.91
N THR A 197 -13.33 -4.06 1.85
CA THR A 197 -14.55 -3.40 1.38
C THR A 197 -14.81 -3.73 -0.09
N ASP A 198 -16.04 -4.04 -0.45
CA ASP A 198 -16.45 -4.31 -1.83
C ASP A 198 -17.97 -4.17 -2.05
N GLY A 199 -18.41 -4.30 -3.31
CA GLY A 199 -19.81 -4.31 -3.70
C GLY A 199 -19.99 -4.07 -5.19
N ASP A 200 -21.23 -4.06 -5.68
CA ASP A 200 -21.49 -3.97 -7.13
C ASP A 200 -20.95 -2.69 -7.80
N MET A 201 -20.86 -1.59 -7.03
CA MET A 201 -20.31 -0.30 -7.49
C MET A 201 -18.89 -0.05 -6.97
N TRP A 202 -18.34 -0.95 -6.16
CA TRP A 202 -17.14 -0.74 -5.37
C TRP A 202 -16.08 -1.77 -5.71
N ALA A 203 -14.93 -1.29 -6.19
CA ALA A 203 -13.79 -2.16 -6.42
C ALA A 203 -13.32 -2.77 -5.09
N PRO A 204 -12.94 -4.07 -5.07
CA PRO A 204 -12.41 -4.69 -3.88
C PRO A 204 -11.16 -3.95 -3.37
N LEU A 205 -11.21 -3.51 -2.11
CA LEU A 205 -10.12 -2.83 -1.44
C LEU A 205 -9.79 -3.55 -0.14
N TYR A 206 -8.50 -3.78 0.11
CA TYR A 206 -7.96 -4.44 1.29
C TYR A 206 -7.07 -3.47 2.06
N GLU A 207 -7.58 -2.90 3.15
CA GLU A 207 -6.87 -1.96 4.01
C GLU A 207 -6.05 -2.71 5.07
N TYR A 208 -4.73 -2.70 4.90
CA TYR A 208 -3.75 -3.26 5.83
C TYR A 208 -3.26 -2.22 6.83
N ASN A 209 -2.43 -2.69 7.76
CA ASN A 209 -1.85 -1.89 8.84
C ASN A 209 -2.91 -1.39 9.84
N ILE A 210 -3.98 -2.18 10.02
CA ILE A 210 -5.02 -1.91 11.01
C ILE A 210 -4.64 -2.57 12.34
N PHE A 211 -4.48 -1.74 13.37
CA PHE A 211 -4.15 -2.18 14.72
C PHE A 211 -4.82 -1.29 15.76
N ILE A 212 -5.68 -1.89 16.58
CA ILE A 212 -6.42 -1.15 17.61
C ILE A 212 -5.70 -1.31 18.95
N ARG A 213 -5.13 -0.22 19.46
CA ARG A 213 -4.52 -0.19 20.79
C ARG A 213 -5.63 -0.15 21.85
N ASN A 214 -5.46 -0.88 22.95
CA ASN A 214 -6.42 -0.82 24.07
C ASN A 214 -6.61 0.62 24.58
N GLU A 215 -5.57 1.46 24.52
CA GLU A 215 -5.60 2.85 24.96
C GLU A 215 -6.35 3.81 24.02
N SER A 216 -6.60 3.41 22.76
CA SER A 216 -7.39 4.21 21.82
C SER A 216 -8.90 3.90 21.88
N VAL A 217 -9.30 2.88 22.65
CA VAL A 217 -10.69 2.46 22.81
C VAL A 217 -11.40 3.34 23.82
N GLN A 218 -12.56 3.88 23.46
CA GLN A 218 -13.38 4.71 24.32
C GLN A 218 -14.76 4.08 24.52
N GLY A 219 -15.12 3.74 25.76
CA GLY A 219 -16.43 3.15 26.06
C GLY A 219 -16.71 1.80 25.38
N GLY A 220 -15.66 1.04 25.03
CA GLY A 220 -15.79 -0.21 24.26
C GLY A 220 -15.96 0.00 22.75
N MET A 221 -15.79 1.24 22.28
CA MET A 221 -15.86 1.61 20.87
C MET A 221 -14.51 2.10 20.36
N TRP A 222 -14.28 1.86 19.07
CA TRP A 222 -13.17 2.43 18.32
C TRP A 222 -13.71 3.05 17.03
N THR A 223 -13.29 4.27 16.72
CA THR A 223 -13.74 4.99 15.52
C THR A 223 -12.74 4.83 14.39
N HIS A 224 -13.20 4.39 13.23
CA HIS A 224 -12.40 4.23 12.01
C HIS A 224 -13.27 4.44 10.79
N ASN A 225 -12.80 5.25 9.84
CA ASN A 225 -13.46 5.37 8.55
C ASN A 225 -12.90 4.32 7.61
N VAL A 226 -13.75 3.43 7.12
CA VAL A 226 -13.35 2.47 6.08
C VAL A 226 -13.36 3.17 4.73
N ARG A 227 -12.46 2.80 3.82
CA ARG A 227 -12.41 3.38 2.47
C ARG A 227 -13.29 2.61 1.50
N ALA A 228 -14.00 3.31 0.64
CA ALA A 228 -14.74 2.76 -0.49
C ALA A 228 -14.11 3.28 -1.78
N LEU A 229 -13.66 2.38 -2.65
CA LEU A 229 -13.12 2.75 -3.96
C LEU A 229 -14.18 2.48 -5.03
N ALA A 230 -14.62 3.51 -5.75
CA ALA A 230 -15.55 3.30 -6.85
C ALA A 230 -14.90 2.45 -7.96
N GLN A 231 -15.69 1.58 -8.58
CA GLN A 231 -15.21 0.73 -9.68
C GLN A 231 -14.64 1.55 -10.84
N ASP A 232 -15.20 2.73 -11.10
CA ASP A 232 -14.76 3.64 -12.17
C ASP A 232 -13.39 4.26 -11.85
N ASP A 233 -13.11 4.61 -10.59
CA ASP A 233 -11.81 5.13 -10.16
C ASP A 233 -10.70 4.12 -10.38
N TYR A 234 -10.95 2.84 -10.07
CA TYR A 234 -10.00 1.77 -10.33
C TYR A 234 -9.57 1.75 -11.83
N GLY A 235 -10.53 1.94 -12.73
CA GLY A 235 -10.28 2.04 -14.17
C GLY A 235 -9.55 3.32 -14.58
N VAL A 236 -10.03 4.49 -14.13
CA VAL A 236 -9.50 5.81 -14.53
C VAL A 236 -8.06 5.98 -14.06
N ILE A 237 -7.76 5.64 -12.81
CA ILE A 237 -6.42 5.78 -12.23
C ILE A 237 -5.41 4.94 -12.99
N SER A 238 -5.75 3.68 -13.29
CA SER A 238 -4.86 2.81 -14.07
C SER A 238 -4.66 3.34 -15.50
N GLN A 239 -5.73 3.82 -16.15
CA GLN A 239 -5.65 4.40 -17.49
C GLN A 239 -4.76 5.65 -17.54
N VAL A 240 -4.80 6.52 -16.52
CA VAL A 240 -3.93 7.69 -16.43
C VAL A 240 -2.48 7.27 -16.17
N ALA A 241 -2.24 6.41 -15.19
CA ALA A 241 -0.90 6.04 -14.74
C ALA A 241 -0.14 5.13 -15.73
N LEU A 242 -0.83 4.15 -16.32
CA LEU A 242 -0.25 3.13 -17.19
C LEU A 242 -0.51 3.38 -18.67
N GLY A 243 -1.54 4.16 -19.01
CA GLY A 243 -2.07 4.23 -20.37
C GLY A 243 -2.90 3.00 -20.78
N ALA A 244 -3.18 2.09 -19.85
CA ALA A 244 -3.96 0.88 -20.05
C ALA A 244 -4.58 0.38 -18.72
N PRO A 245 -5.58 -0.52 -18.74
CA PRO A 245 -6.05 -1.21 -17.54
C PRO A 245 -4.96 -2.06 -16.89
N ILE A 246 -5.07 -2.30 -15.58
CA ILE A 246 -4.27 -3.32 -14.87
C ILE A 246 -4.50 -4.69 -15.52
N THR A 247 -3.45 -5.49 -15.66
CA THR A 247 -3.53 -6.84 -16.24
C THR A 247 -4.47 -7.71 -15.40
N ALA A 248 -5.35 -8.46 -16.05
CA ALA A 248 -6.29 -9.34 -15.33
C ALA A 248 -5.54 -10.33 -14.42
N GLY A 249 -5.97 -10.43 -13.16
CA GLY A 249 -5.32 -11.23 -12.13
C GLY A 249 -4.14 -10.54 -11.42
N HIS A 250 -3.72 -9.35 -11.88
CA HIS A 250 -2.82 -8.47 -11.14
C HIS A 250 -3.64 -7.53 -10.24
N GLY A 251 -2.98 -6.88 -9.30
CA GLY A 251 -3.58 -5.85 -8.45
C GLY A 251 -2.77 -4.58 -8.41
N ALA A 252 -3.19 -3.66 -7.54
CA ALA A 252 -2.45 -2.47 -7.19
C ALA A 252 -2.21 -2.39 -5.68
N LEU A 253 -1.10 -1.77 -5.29
CA LEU A 253 -0.85 -1.30 -3.94
C LEU A 253 -0.98 0.22 -3.94
N ALA A 254 -1.68 0.79 -2.97
CA ALA A 254 -1.83 2.24 -2.82
C ALA A 254 -1.83 2.62 -1.35
N GLY A 255 -1.78 3.92 -1.05
CA GLY A 255 -1.96 4.40 0.30
C GLY A 255 -1.35 5.77 0.52
N GLU A 256 -1.10 6.09 1.78
CA GLU A 256 -0.57 7.37 2.22
C GLU A 256 0.70 7.20 3.04
N VAL A 257 1.59 8.17 2.95
CA VAL A 257 2.77 8.28 3.82
C VAL A 257 2.50 9.35 4.87
N HIS A 258 2.48 8.97 6.15
CA HIS A 258 2.40 9.87 7.29
C HIS A 258 3.64 9.70 8.18
N ASP A 259 3.88 10.71 9.00
CA ASP A 259 4.88 10.66 10.04
C ASP A 259 4.32 10.09 11.35
N CYS A 260 5.13 10.04 12.41
CA CYS A 260 4.74 9.47 13.69
C CYS A 260 3.66 10.28 14.44
N GLY A 261 3.40 11.52 14.01
CA GLY A 261 2.36 12.39 14.53
C GLY A 261 1.08 12.36 13.71
N ASP A 262 0.94 11.40 12.78
CA ASP A 262 -0.22 11.22 11.90
C ASP A 262 -0.46 12.42 10.95
N VAL A 263 0.65 12.98 10.46
CA VAL A 263 0.66 14.08 9.47
C VAL A 263 1.17 13.55 8.14
N ARG A 264 0.44 13.83 7.06
CA ARG A 264 0.84 13.47 5.68
C ARG A 264 2.20 14.06 5.32
N LEU A 265 3.01 13.27 4.65
CA LEU A 265 4.38 13.62 4.26
C LEU A 265 4.48 13.94 2.77
N VAL A 266 5.09 15.08 2.47
CA VAL A 266 5.47 15.53 1.13
C VAL A 266 6.91 15.12 0.84
N ASN A 267 7.21 14.83 -0.42
CA ASN A 267 8.54 14.41 -0.89
C ASN A 267 9.00 13.02 -0.40
N ALA A 268 8.10 12.20 0.15
CA ALA A 268 8.41 10.80 0.44
C ALA A 268 8.43 9.97 -0.84
N ILE A 269 9.33 8.99 -0.92
CA ILE A 269 9.40 8.01 -2.00
C ILE A 269 8.95 6.67 -1.45
N VAL A 270 8.10 5.98 -2.21
CA VAL A 270 7.61 4.66 -1.88
C VAL A 270 7.93 3.68 -3.01
N ASP A 271 8.21 2.44 -2.65
CA ASP A 271 8.34 1.36 -3.62
C ASP A 271 8.02 -0.01 -2.97
N VAL A 272 8.00 -1.07 -3.79
CA VAL A 272 7.75 -2.45 -3.41
C VAL A 272 8.90 -3.37 -3.82
N ASN A 273 9.03 -4.52 -3.14
CA ASN A 273 10.08 -5.52 -3.39
C ASN A 273 9.75 -6.56 -4.50
N VAL A 274 8.71 -6.31 -5.29
CA VAL A 274 8.26 -7.18 -6.40
C VAL A 274 8.21 -6.41 -7.72
N SER A 275 8.09 -7.15 -8.83
CA SER A 275 7.91 -6.53 -10.16
C SER A 275 6.57 -5.78 -10.22
N LYS A 276 6.57 -4.65 -10.93
CA LYS A 276 5.41 -3.77 -11.13
C LYS A 276 5.58 -3.06 -12.48
N ALA A 277 4.49 -2.53 -13.03
CA ALA A 277 4.60 -1.67 -14.21
C ALA A 277 5.05 -0.25 -13.85
N VAL A 278 4.49 0.35 -12.79
CA VAL A 278 4.81 1.72 -12.37
C VAL A 278 4.62 1.92 -10.87
N THR A 279 5.38 2.83 -10.28
CA THR A 279 4.97 3.56 -9.06
C THR A 279 4.66 4.99 -9.44
N THR A 280 3.48 5.47 -9.06
CA THR A 280 2.98 6.82 -9.31
C THR A 280 2.62 7.53 -8.01
N TYR A 281 2.50 8.84 -8.09
CA TYR A 281 2.08 9.73 -7.01
C TYR A 281 0.95 10.61 -7.53
N PHE A 282 0.19 11.24 -6.64
CA PHE A 282 -1.05 11.92 -7.01
C PHE A 282 -0.93 13.44 -6.93
N THR A 283 -1.86 14.13 -7.58
CA THR A 283 -2.03 15.59 -7.49
C THR A 283 -2.32 16.06 -6.06
N ASN A 284 -2.46 17.37 -5.87
CA ASN A 284 -2.84 17.98 -4.58
C ASN A 284 -4.35 18.16 -4.41
N ASP A 285 -5.14 17.63 -5.34
CA ASP A 285 -6.59 17.74 -5.34
C ASP A 285 -7.17 16.70 -4.36
N GLU A 286 -7.66 17.15 -3.20
CA GLU A 286 -8.17 16.27 -2.15
C GLU A 286 -9.47 15.57 -2.54
N ASP A 287 -10.29 16.23 -3.35
CA ASP A 287 -11.59 15.74 -3.75
C ASP A 287 -11.45 14.74 -4.91
N HIS A 288 -10.51 15.00 -5.83
CA HIS A 288 -10.28 14.20 -7.02
C HIS A 288 -8.78 13.91 -7.25
N PRO A 289 -8.12 13.14 -6.36
CA PRO A 289 -6.71 12.82 -6.51
C PRO A 289 -6.50 11.96 -7.76
N LEU A 290 -5.74 12.49 -8.73
CA LEU A 290 -5.37 11.77 -9.95
C LEU A 290 -3.85 11.53 -10.00
N PRO A 291 -3.38 10.47 -10.68
CA PRO A 291 -1.96 10.25 -10.88
C PRO A 291 -1.27 11.43 -11.61
N GLU A 292 -0.14 11.88 -11.07
CA GLU A 292 0.73 12.88 -11.68
C GLU A 292 1.96 12.20 -12.29
N LEU A 293 1.96 12.02 -13.62
CA LEU A 293 2.97 11.23 -14.33
C LEU A 293 4.41 11.73 -14.20
N GLN A 294 4.58 13.02 -13.91
CA GLN A 294 5.90 13.62 -13.72
C GLN A 294 6.35 13.66 -12.26
N ALA A 295 5.45 13.33 -11.32
CA ALA A 295 5.80 13.25 -9.92
C ALA A 295 6.85 12.16 -9.68
N ARG A 296 7.68 12.41 -8.68
CA ARG A 296 8.80 11.53 -8.28
C ARG A 296 8.78 11.20 -6.80
N ALA A 297 7.84 11.79 -6.07
CA ALA A 297 7.63 11.65 -4.65
C ALA A 297 6.21 12.12 -4.31
N THR A 298 5.76 11.87 -3.08
CA THR A 298 4.43 12.25 -2.61
C THR A 298 4.21 13.76 -2.64
N SER A 299 2.96 14.14 -2.92
CA SER A 299 2.45 15.51 -2.91
C SER A 299 1.96 15.91 -1.50
N THR A 300 1.20 17.01 -1.36
CA THR A 300 0.59 17.38 -0.07
C THR A 300 -0.38 16.34 0.47
N LEU A 301 -0.85 15.43 -0.38
CA LEU A 301 -1.77 14.36 0.02
C LEU A 301 -1.05 13.12 0.58
N GLY A 302 0.28 13.05 0.46
CA GLY A 302 1.02 11.87 0.88
C GLY A 302 0.73 10.61 0.06
N LEU A 303 -0.03 10.72 -1.03
CA LEU A 303 -0.58 9.59 -1.78
C LEU A 303 0.43 8.98 -2.75
N TYR A 304 0.41 7.65 -2.84
CA TYR A 304 1.21 6.87 -3.77
C TYR A 304 0.44 5.63 -4.26
N SER A 305 0.87 5.06 -5.38
CA SER A 305 0.43 3.72 -5.80
C SER A 305 1.46 3.02 -6.66
N SER A 306 1.65 1.72 -6.43
CA SER A 306 2.35 0.80 -7.31
C SER A 306 1.35 -0.11 -8.00
N MET A 307 1.37 -0.18 -9.33
CA MET A 307 0.30 -0.82 -10.11
C MET A 307 0.81 -1.95 -11.00
N ASP A 308 -0.14 -2.81 -11.37
CA ASP A 308 0.05 -3.96 -12.24
C ASP A 308 1.07 -4.94 -11.65
N ILE A 309 0.79 -5.36 -10.41
CA ILE A 309 1.62 -6.26 -9.62
C ILE A 309 0.96 -7.64 -9.61
N GLU A 310 1.73 -8.70 -9.87
CA GLU A 310 1.24 -10.07 -9.71
C GLU A 310 0.73 -10.33 -8.28
N ALA A 311 -0.37 -11.07 -8.16
CA ALA A 311 -0.93 -11.41 -6.86
C ALA A 311 0.04 -12.25 -6.01
N GLY A 312 0.18 -11.90 -4.73
CA GLY A 312 1.11 -12.57 -3.82
C GLY A 312 1.62 -11.67 -2.69
N PRO A 313 2.49 -12.19 -1.81
CA PRO A 313 3.11 -11.40 -0.75
C PRO A 313 3.93 -10.25 -1.33
N VAL A 314 3.87 -9.09 -0.68
CA VAL A 314 4.60 -7.89 -1.08
C VAL A 314 5.11 -7.16 0.14
N SER A 315 6.30 -6.59 0.07
CA SER A 315 6.79 -5.62 1.05
C SER A 315 6.83 -4.24 0.40
N VAL A 316 6.33 -3.25 1.12
CA VAL A 316 6.33 -1.86 0.72
C VAL A 316 7.17 -1.07 1.71
N GLY A 317 8.02 -0.19 1.20
CA GLY A 317 8.94 0.62 1.99
C GLY A 317 8.89 2.07 1.53
N ALA A 318 9.08 2.99 2.47
CA ALA A 318 9.08 4.42 2.21
C ALA A 318 10.29 5.11 2.83
N VAL A 319 10.89 6.05 2.08
CA VAL A 319 12.02 6.88 2.51
C VAL A 319 11.76 8.37 2.25
N GLY A 320 12.35 9.21 3.09
CA GLY A 320 12.45 10.65 2.93
C GLY A 320 13.90 11.14 3.01
N LEU A 321 14.17 12.36 2.58
CA LEU A 321 15.43 13.05 2.85
C LEU A 321 15.25 13.93 4.08
N VAL A 322 16.13 13.81 5.08
CA VAL A 322 16.14 14.67 6.27
C VAL A 322 17.55 15.14 6.54
N ASN A 323 17.77 16.45 6.44
CA ASN A 323 19.09 17.07 6.55
C ASN A 323 20.12 16.42 5.61
N GLY A 324 19.70 16.07 4.39
CA GLY A 324 20.53 15.40 3.39
C GLY A 324 20.72 13.89 3.57
N THR A 325 20.17 13.29 4.63
CA THR A 325 20.26 11.85 4.91
C THR A 325 18.97 11.12 4.51
N VAL A 326 19.11 10.01 3.78
CA VAL A 326 17.97 9.16 3.43
C VAL A 326 17.51 8.39 4.67
N THR A 327 16.28 8.62 5.09
CA THR A 327 15.69 8.08 6.31
C THR A 327 14.43 7.30 6.00
N THR A 328 14.23 6.18 6.69
CA THR A 328 12.98 5.41 6.67
C THR A 328 11.83 6.20 7.26
N VAL A 329 10.70 6.18 6.56
CA VAL A 329 9.43 6.76 7.03
C VAL A 329 8.27 5.77 6.97
N GLY A 330 8.52 4.54 6.48
CA GLY A 330 7.50 3.50 6.43
C GLY A 330 8.05 2.16 5.98
N PHE A 331 7.49 1.09 6.54
CA PHE A 331 7.67 -0.27 6.05
C PHE A 331 6.47 -1.11 6.44
N PHE A 332 6.03 -1.99 5.53
CA PHE A 332 4.98 -2.95 5.81
C PHE A 332 5.07 -4.17 4.89
N GLN A 333 4.63 -5.32 5.37
CA GLN A 333 4.45 -6.52 4.56
C GLN A 333 2.94 -6.74 4.33
N ALA A 334 2.48 -6.68 3.08
CA ALA A 334 1.09 -6.90 2.72
C ALA A 334 0.97 -8.04 1.71
N ARG A 335 -0.21 -8.18 1.10
CA ARG A 335 -0.47 -9.08 0.00
C ARG A 335 -1.21 -8.35 -1.10
N ILE A 336 -0.79 -8.56 -2.35
CA ILE A 336 -1.55 -8.15 -3.53
C ILE A 336 -2.62 -9.20 -3.80
N PHE A 337 -3.87 -8.75 -3.87
CA PHE A 337 -5.00 -9.56 -4.32
C PHE A 337 -5.27 -9.32 -5.81
N PRO A 338 -5.70 -10.35 -6.56
CA PRO A 338 -6.03 -10.20 -7.96
C PRO A 338 -7.22 -9.27 -8.15
N ASP A 339 -7.15 -8.40 -9.15
CA ASP A 339 -8.22 -7.50 -9.58
C ASP A 339 -8.73 -6.58 -8.45
N ALA A 340 -7.83 -6.18 -7.55
CA ALA A 340 -8.14 -5.45 -6.34
C ALA A 340 -7.06 -4.41 -5.99
N VAL A 341 -7.41 -3.52 -5.05
CA VAL A 341 -6.45 -2.58 -4.44
C VAL A 341 -6.10 -3.02 -3.03
N THR A 342 -4.81 -3.08 -2.75
CA THR A 342 -4.26 -3.25 -1.41
C THR A 342 -3.84 -1.88 -0.89
N SER A 343 -4.48 -1.40 0.16
CA SER A 343 -4.17 -0.11 0.78
C SER A 343 -3.23 -0.31 1.98
N VAL A 344 -2.10 0.41 1.98
CA VAL A 344 -1.17 0.48 3.12
C VAL A 344 -0.93 1.96 3.43
N THR A 345 -1.41 2.42 4.57
CA THR A 345 -1.08 3.76 5.06
C THR A 345 -0.01 3.66 6.14
N PHE A 346 1.12 4.33 5.94
CA PHE A 346 2.17 4.43 6.96
C PHE A 346 1.79 5.49 7.98
N ARG A 347 1.61 5.11 9.24
CA ARG A 347 1.34 6.00 10.39
C ARG A 347 2.35 5.72 11.52
N GLY A 348 3.61 5.65 11.13
CA GLY A 348 4.69 5.15 11.98
C GLY A 348 4.84 3.62 11.98
N LEU A 349 5.59 3.11 12.95
CA LEU A 349 5.91 1.68 13.06
C LEU A 349 4.79 0.94 13.84
N PRO A 350 4.11 -0.05 13.25
CA PRO A 350 3.13 -0.84 13.99
C PRO A 350 3.79 -1.80 14.99
N PRO A 351 3.17 -2.05 16.15
CA PRO A 351 3.77 -2.84 17.23
C PRO A 351 4.12 -4.30 16.88
N PHE A 352 3.35 -4.92 15.99
CA PHE A 352 3.55 -6.32 15.61
C PHE A 352 4.76 -6.55 14.71
N LEU A 353 5.28 -5.52 14.02
CA LEU A 353 6.51 -5.65 13.22
C LEU A 353 7.78 -5.79 14.08
N LEU A 354 7.67 -5.53 15.39
CA LEU A 354 8.77 -5.68 16.34
C LEU A 354 8.79 -7.07 17.02
N GLN A 355 7.79 -7.91 16.75
CA GLN A 355 7.71 -9.25 17.31
C GLN A 355 8.42 -10.24 16.37
N LYS A 356 9.21 -11.16 16.95
CA LYS A 356 9.89 -12.23 16.24
C LYS A 356 9.11 -13.53 16.31
#